data_AF-A0A7X1P6C6-F1
#
_entry.id   AF-A0A7X1P6C6-F1
#
_cell.length_a   1.000
_cell.length_b   1.000
_cell.length_c   1.000
_cell.angle_alpha   90.00
_cell.angle_beta   90.00
_cell.angle_gamma   90.00
#
_symmetry.space_group_name_H-M   'P 1'
#
loop_
_entity.id
_entity.type
_entity.pdbx_description
1 polymer ?
#
loop_
_entity_poly.entity_id
_entity_poly.type
_entity_poly.pdbx_seq_one_letter_code
_entity_poly.pdbx_strand_id
1 'polypeptide(L)' 'MRTTVTIDDELYQRALELADPEMDKGDLFREAIKVFVRVQAGKRLADLGGKAPKMKDIPRRRPAEAPTP' A
#
# COMPACT_ATOMS: atom_id res chain seq x y z
N MET A 1 -7.01 -2.57 23.47
CA MET A 1 -8.39 -3.05 23.25
C MET A 1 -8.32 -4.55 23.00
N ARG A 2 -9.08 -5.38 23.73
CA ARG A 2 -9.06 -6.84 23.57
C ARG A 2 -10.25 -7.24 22.69
N THR A 3 -9.97 -7.91 21.58
CA THR A 3 -10.98 -8.32 20.61
C THR A 3 -10.74 -9.77 20.23
N THR A 4 -11.81 -10.55 20.17
CA THR A 4 -11.76 -11.94 19.67
C THR A 4 -12.27 -11.93 18.24
N VAL A 5 -11.50 -12.53 17.32
CA VAL A 5 -11.84 -12.64 15.90
C VAL A 5 -11.71 -14.09 15.45
N THR A 6 -12.57 -14.51 14.54
CA THR A 6 -12.51 -15.83 13.92
C THR A 6 -11.75 -15.70 12.60
N ILE A 7 -10.73 -16.54 12.42
CA ILE A 7 -9.89 -16.58 11.22
C ILE A 7 -9.80 -18.02 10.75
N ASP A 8 -9.61 -18.18 9.44
CA ASP A 8 -9.33 -19.46 8.82
C ASP A 8 -7.95 -19.98 9.26
N ASP A 9 -7.90 -21.24 9.71
CA ASP A 9 -6.68 -21.84 10.24
C ASP A 9 -5.60 -22.02 9.16
N GLU A 10 -5.95 -22.34 7.91
CA GLU A 10 -4.96 -22.46 6.83
C GLU A 10 -4.33 -21.10 6.52
N LEU A 11 -5.14 -20.04 6.51
CA LEU A 11 -4.65 -18.68 6.33
C LEU A 11 -3.72 -18.27 7.47
N TYR A 12 -4.08 -18.61 8.71
CA TYR A 12 -3.27 -18.31 9.89
C TYR A 12 -1.93 -19.06 9.86
N GLN A 13 -1.92 -20.34 9.47
CA GLN A 13 -0.68 -21.12 9.35
C GLN A 13 0.25 -20.56 8.28
N ARG A 14 -0.28 -20.21 7.09
CA ARG A 14 0.54 -19.57 6.04
C ARG A 14 1.13 -18.24 6.49
N ALA A 15 0.37 -17.48 7.27
CA ALA A 15 0.87 -16.23 7.83
C ALA A 15 1.98 -16.47 8.84
N LEU A 16 1.90 -17.52 9.67
CA LEU A 16 2.94 -17.92 10.61
C LEU A 16 4.21 -18.45 9.91
N GLU A 17 4.07 -19.20 8.82
CA GLU A 17 5.22 -19.69 8.02
C GLU A 17 6.07 -18.55 7.44
N LEU A 18 5.44 -17.41 7.16
CA LEU A 18 6.08 -16.22 6.60
C LEU A 18 6.43 -15.17 7.65
N ALA A 19 5.90 -15.28 8.87
CA ALA A 19 6.13 -14.33 9.94
C ALA A 19 7.53 -14.53 10.54
N ASP A 20 8.10 -13.45 11.06
CA ASP A 20 9.33 -13.55 11.82
C ASP A 20 9.11 -14.39 13.09
N PRO A 21 10.06 -15.24 13.48
CA PRO A 21 9.91 -16.12 14.64
C PRO A 21 9.76 -15.39 15.98
N GLU A 22 10.12 -14.11 16.05
CA GLU A 22 9.91 -13.26 17.22
C GLU A 22 8.53 -12.57 17.25
N MET A 23 7.75 -12.69 16.17
CA MET A 23 6.48 -11.99 16.01
C MET A 23 5.37 -12.67 16.83
N ASP A 24 4.71 -11.91 17.71
CA ASP A 24 3.58 -12.43 18.47
C ASP A 24 2.28 -12.42 17.63
N LYS A 25 1.23 -13.10 18.12
CA LYS A 25 -0.06 -13.16 17.42
C LYS A 25 -0.66 -11.77 17.20
N GLY A 26 -0.59 -10.91 18.22
CA GLY A 26 -1.11 -9.54 18.17
C GLY A 26 -0.35 -8.65 17.18
N ASP A 27 0.95 -8.84 17.05
CA ASP A 27 1.79 -8.15 16.07
C ASP A 27 1.42 -8.58 14.65
N LEU A 28 1.19 -9.87 14.42
CA LEU A 28 0.73 -10.38 13.12
C LEU A 28 -0.60 -9.73 12.72
N PHE A 29 -1.56 -9.66 13.65
CA PHE A 29 -2.85 -8.98 13.41
C PHE A 29 -2.68 -7.48 13.17
N ARG A 30 -1.83 -6.81 13.94
CA ARG A 30 -1.56 -5.37 13.78
C ARG A 30 -0.95 -5.10 12.40
N GLU A 31 -0.02 -5.93 11.96
CA GLU A 31 0.62 -5.78 10.65
C GLU A 31 -0.36 -6.07 9.51
N ALA A 32 -1.20 -7.10 9.63
CA ALA A 32 -2.27 -7.38 8.68
C ALA A 32 -3.22 -6.19 8.50
N ILE A 33 -3.60 -5.51 9.60
CA ILE A 33 -4.45 -4.32 9.55
C ILE A 33 -3.72 -3.15 8.86
N LYS A 34 -2.45 -2.90 9.17
CA LYS A 34 -1.67 -1.83 8.50
C LYS A 34 -1.59 -2.07 6.99
N VAL A 35 -1.30 -3.31 6.58
CA VAL A 35 -1.22 -3.70 5.17
C VAL A 35 -2.58 -3.51 4.50
N PHE A 36 -3.68 -3.94 5.14
CA PHE A 36 -5.02 -3.74 4.62
C PHE A 36 -5.34 -2.26 4.37
N VAL A 37 -5.05 -1.39 5.34
CA VAL A 37 -5.24 0.06 5.20
C VAL A 37 -4.44 0.59 4.02
N ARG A 38 -3.17 0.19 3.89
CA ARG A 38 -2.30 0.61 2.78
C ARG A 38 -2.85 0.19 1.42
N VAL A 39 -3.31 -1.06 1.30
CA VAL A 39 -3.89 -1.60 0.05
C VAL A 39 -5.20 -0.87 -0.29
N GLN A 40 -6.08 -0.65 0.67
CA GLN A 40 -7.35 0.05 0.43
C GLN A 40 -7.15 1.53 0.10
N ALA A 41 -6.20 2.19 0.76
CA ALA A 41 -5.81 3.55 0.42
C ALA A 41 -5.27 3.63 -1.02
N GLY A 42 -4.40 2.69 -1.40
CA GLY A 42 -3.90 2.59 -2.78
C GLY A 42 -5.01 2.38 -3.81
N LYS A 43 -5.96 1.46 -3.55
CA LYS A 43 -7.13 1.25 -4.40
C LYS A 43 -7.97 2.52 -4.55
N ARG A 44 -8.30 3.18 -3.43
CA ARG A 44 -9.06 4.45 -3.45
C ARG A 44 -8.35 5.54 -4.23
N LEU A 45 -7.03 5.67 -4.07
CA LEU A 45 -6.24 6.64 -4.83
C LEU A 45 -6.19 6.30 -6.32
N ALA A 46 -6.06 5.01 -6.66
CA ALA A 46 -6.14 4.54 -8.04
C ALA A 46 -7.52 4.80 -8.65
N ASP A 47 -8.60 4.69 -7.89
CA ASP A 47 -9.95 5.04 -8.37
C ASP A 47 -10.11 6.56 -8.61
N LEU A 48 -9.40 7.39 -7.83
CA LEU A 48 -9.42 8.85 -7.96
C LEU A 48 -8.53 9.36 -9.11
N GLY A 49 -7.36 8.75 -9.33
CA GLY A 49 -6.38 9.14 -10.36
C GLY A 49 -6.41 8.31 -11.65
N GLY A 50 -7.07 7.15 -11.63
CA GLY A 50 -7.18 6.22 -12.74
C GLY A 50 -8.18 6.62 -13.83
N LYS A 51 -8.78 7.82 -13.73
CA LYS A 51 -9.73 8.35 -14.73
C LYS A 51 -9.11 9.11 -15.89
N ALA A 52 -7.79 9.35 -15.90
CA ALA A 52 -7.13 10.04 -16.99
C ALA A 52 -6.02 9.22 -17.68
N PRO A 53 -6.27 7.97 -18.11
CA PRO A 53 -5.29 7.15 -18.83
C PRO A 53 -4.89 7.75 -20.20
N LYS A 54 -5.69 8.70 -20.71
CA LYS A 54 -5.42 9.46 -21.94
C LYS A 54 -5.01 10.91 -21.66
N MET A 55 -4.64 11.25 -20.43
CA MET A 55 -4.21 12.61 -20.11
C MET A 55 -3.02 12.99 -20.98
N LYS A 56 -3.09 14.14 -21.66
CA LYS A 56 -1.97 14.64 -22.45
C LYS A 56 -0.79 14.92 -21.54
N ASP A 57 0.41 14.59 -22.02
CA ASP A 57 1.64 14.87 -21.30
C ASP A 57 1.78 16.37 -21.03
N ILE A 58 2.19 16.73 -19.82
CA ILE A 58 2.32 18.13 -19.41
C ILE A 58 3.69 18.63 -19.88
N PRO A 59 3.77 19.71 -20.69
CA PRO A 59 5.03 20.22 -21.19
C PRO A 59 6.00 20.52 -20.05
N ARG A 60 7.15 19.84 -20.03
CA ARG A 60 8.21 20.15 -19.06
C ARG A 60 8.77 21.50 -19.40
N ARG A 61 8.64 22.47 -18.49
CA ARG A 61 9.30 23.76 -18.61
C ARG A 61 10.80 23.57 -18.44
N ARG A 62 11.51 23.35 -19.55
CA ARG A 62 12.97 23.47 -19.58
C ARG A 62 13.30 24.95 -19.33
N PRO A 63 14.20 25.31 -18.41
CA PRO A 63 14.71 26.68 -18.38
C PRO A 63 15.26 26.97 -19.78
N ALA A 64 14.82 28.09 -20.36
CA ALA A 64 15.34 28.54 -21.64
C ALA A 64 16.87 28.61 -21.51
N GLU A 65 17.54 27.97 -22.46
CA GLU A 65 18.98 28.06 -22.63
C GLU A 65 19.38 29.53 -22.51
N ALA A 66 20.19 29.84 -21.49
CA ALA A 66 20.66 31.20 -21.27
C ALA A 66 21.36 31.66 -22.55
N PRO A 67 21.09 32.89 -23.05
CA PRO A 67 21.79 33.38 -24.22
C PRO A 67 23.29 33.41 -23.88
N THR A 68 24.06 32.62 -24.62
CA THR A 68 25.52 32.63 -24.52
C THR A 68 26.01 33.94 -25.16
N PRO A 69 26.91 34.70 -24.51
CA PRO A 69 27.37 36.00 -24.99
C PRO A 69 28.13 35.92 -26.31
#